data_AF-A0A0V0WPU6-F1
#
_entry.id   AF-A0A0V0WPU6-F1
#
_cell.length_a   1.000
_cell.length_b   1.000
_cell.length_c   1.000
_cell.angle_alpha   90.00
_cell.angle_beta   90.00
_cell.angle_gamma   90.00
#
_symmetry.space_group_name_H-M   'P 1'
#
loop_
_entity.id
_entity.type
_entity.pdbx_description
1 polymer ?
#
loop_
_entity_poly.entity_id
_entity_poly.type
_entity_poly.pdbx_seq_one_letter_code
_entity_poly.pdbx_strand_id
1 'polypeptide(L)'
;MEERGIDRSWNYQTDSSDERGKDFNRLSQLVSTQISKISQNVATIQRMVAQLGTTQDSEHLRQNLHEIQHFTHTLSQTTMESLKNLSSLPSPSNASEQRQWKLQRERLTNDFSVVLNNFQAVQRSAAQKEKVSVLRARVDSGIGGNPFNENASELNANVVYDGI
;
A
#
# COMPACT_ATOMS: atom_id res chain seq x y z
N MET A 1 72.24 21.83 -9.31
CA MET A 1 71.26 21.08 -10.11
C MET A 1 70.44 20.30 -9.12
N GLU A 2 69.27 20.82 -8.76
CA GLU A 2 68.40 20.20 -7.74
C GLU A 2 66.97 20.33 -8.25
N GLU A 3 66.54 19.34 -9.03
CA GLU A 3 65.18 19.25 -9.52
C GLU A 3 64.28 18.79 -8.38
N ARG A 4 63.45 19.72 -7.88
CA ARG A 4 62.39 19.43 -6.92
C ARG A 4 61.28 18.64 -7.63
N GLY A 5 61.19 17.35 -7.34
CA GLY A 5 60.02 16.54 -7.68
C GLY A 5 58.79 17.08 -6.95
N ILE A 6 57.86 17.65 -7.70
CA ILE A 6 56.52 18.02 -7.20
C ILE A 6 55.73 16.72 -7.06
N ASP A 7 55.59 16.23 -5.83
CA ASP A 7 54.63 15.19 -5.46
C ASP A 7 53.21 15.75 -5.69
N ARG A 8 52.61 15.41 -6.83
CA ARG A 8 51.17 15.60 -7.07
C ARG A 8 50.42 14.43 -6.47
N SER A 9 50.30 14.44 -5.15
CA SER A 9 49.35 13.60 -4.43
C SER A 9 47.93 14.08 -4.77
N TRP A 10 47.29 13.40 -5.73
CA TRP A 10 45.90 13.67 -6.09
C TRP A 10 44.98 13.25 -4.95
N ASN A 11 44.14 14.18 -4.51
CA ASN A 11 43.11 14.01 -3.50
C ASN A 11 41.99 13.05 -4.00
N TYR A 12 42.13 11.74 -3.75
CA TYR A 12 41.14 10.71 -4.13
C TYR A 12 39.87 10.65 -3.25
N GLN A 13 39.76 11.48 -2.20
CA GLN A 13 38.63 11.41 -1.25
C GLN A 13 37.42 12.29 -1.62
N THR A 14 37.57 13.21 -2.57
CA THR A 14 36.49 14.13 -2.96
C THR A 14 35.46 13.51 -3.91
N ASP A 15 35.90 12.66 -4.84
CA ASP A 15 35.06 12.10 -5.91
C ASP A 15 33.99 11.11 -5.37
N SER A 16 34.37 10.27 -4.40
CA SER A 16 33.45 9.30 -3.80
C SER A 16 32.36 9.93 -2.92
N SER A 17 32.59 11.14 -2.37
CA SER A 17 31.61 11.81 -1.51
C SER A 17 30.48 12.44 -2.33
N ASP A 18 30.83 13.04 -3.48
CA ASP A 18 29.85 13.67 -4.37
C ASP A 18 28.91 12.63 -5.05
N GLU A 19 29.43 11.47 -5.45
CA GLU A 19 28.60 10.41 -6.04
C GLU A 19 27.59 9.83 -5.04
N ARG A 20 28.01 9.59 -3.79
CA ARG A 20 27.09 9.13 -2.73
C ARG A 20 25.96 10.12 -2.45
N GLY A 21 26.28 11.42 -2.45
CA GLY A 21 25.28 12.48 -2.33
C GLY A 21 24.28 12.48 -3.48
N LYS A 22 24.73 12.28 -4.72
CA LYS A 22 23.84 12.17 -5.89
C LYS A 22 22.90 10.97 -5.77
N ASP A 23 23.43 9.81 -5.38
CA ASP A 23 22.64 8.58 -5.20
C ASP A 23 21.57 8.74 -4.10
N PHE A 24 21.95 9.33 -2.96
CA PHE A 24 21.02 9.61 -1.86
C PHE A 24 19.89 10.52 -2.32
N ASN A 25 20.21 11.60 -3.04
CA ASN A 25 19.22 12.54 -3.55
C ASN A 25 18.28 11.88 -4.57
N ARG A 26 18.83 11.09 -5.51
CA ARG A 26 18.05 10.37 -6.51
C ARG A 26 17.08 9.37 -5.87
N LEU A 27 17.56 8.55 -4.94
CA LEU A 27 16.72 7.58 -4.22
C LEU A 27 15.67 8.28 -3.35
N SER A 28 16.03 9.37 -2.66
CA SER A 28 15.09 10.15 -1.86
C SER A 28 13.96 10.75 -2.70
N GLN A 29 14.28 11.29 -3.87
CA GLN A 29 13.29 11.82 -4.82
C GLN A 29 12.39 10.72 -5.38
N LEU A 30 12.98 9.57 -5.73
CA LEU A 30 12.23 8.39 -6.18
C LEU A 30 11.21 7.95 -5.13
N VAL A 31 11.65 7.77 -3.87
CA VAL A 31 10.77 7.40 -2.76
C VAL A 31 9.66 8.44 -2.56
N SER A 32 10.00 9.74 -2.58
CA SER A 32 9.02 10.83 -2.45
C SER A 32 7.93 10.76 -3.54
N THR A 33 8.34 10.48 -4.77
CA THR A 33 7.44 10.36 -5.92
C THR A 33 6.52 9.15 -5.76
N GLN A 34 7.07 8.01 -5.34
CA GLN A 34 6.28 6.80 -5.10
C GLN A 34 5.26 7.00 -3.96
N ILE A 35 5.67 7.60 -2.84
CA ILE A 35 4.77 7.93 -1.71
C ILE A 35 3.61 8.82 -2.20
N SER A 36 3.93 9.86 -2.96
CA SER A 36 2.92 10.77 -3.52
C SER A 36 1.95 10.03 -4.44
N LYS A 37 2.45 9.11 -5.26
CA LYS A 37 1.63 8.30 -6.16
C LYS A 37 0.72 7.33 -5.40
N ILE A 38 1.22 6.67 -4.34
CA ILE A 38 0.40 5.82 -3.47
C ILE A 38 -0.73 6.67 -2.87
N SER A 39 -0.43 7.86 -2.34
CA SER A 39 -1.45 8.75 -1.77
C SER A 39 -2.54 9.13 -2.78
N GLN A 40 -2.17 9.44 -4.03
CA GLN A 40 -3.13 9.73 -5.11
C GLN A 40 -4.01 8.51 -5.45
N ASN A 41 -3.41 7.33 -5.51
CA ASN A 41 -4.15 6.11 -5.76
C ASN A 41 -5.12 5.81 -4.62
N VAL A 42 -4.71 6.00 -3.36
CA VAL A 42 -5.59 5.84 -2.18
C VAL A 42 -6.83 6.73 -2.29
N ALA A 43 -6.67 8.01 -2.63
CA ALA A 43 -7.79 8.92 -2.83
C ALA A 43 -8.70 8.50 -4.01
N THR A 44 -8.13 7.88 -5.03
CA THR A 44 -8.87 7.35 -6.19
C THR A 44 -9.67 6.12 -5.82
N ILE A 45 -9.05 5.17 -5.11
CA ILE A 45 -9.70 3.98 -4.57
C ILE A 45 -10.86 4.37 -3.67
N GLN A 46 -10.69 5.33 -2.76
CA GLN A 46 -11.76 5.84 -1.89
C GLN A 46 -12.98 6.33 -2.69
N ARG A 47 -12.75 7.11 -3.77
CA ARG A 47 -13.82 7.60 -4.64
C ARG A 47 -14.55 6.47 -5.36
N MET A 48 -13.82 5.48 -5.86
CA MET A 48 -14.40 4.33 -6.56
C MET A 48 -15.19 3.44 -5.59
N VAL A 49 -14.65 3.18 -4.40
CA VAL A 49 -15.34 2.46 -3.33
C VAL A 49 -16.63 3.18 -2.94
N ALA A 50 -16.64 4.51 -2.87
CA ALA A 50 -17.84 5.29 -2.57
C ALA A 50 -18.98 5.04 -3.59
N GLN A 51 -18.64 4.76 -4.85
CA GLN A 51 -19.61 4.49 -5.92
C GLN A 51 -20.14 3.05 -5.94
N LEU A 52 -19.46 2.08 -5.30
CA LEU A 52 -19.95 0.71 -5.18
C LEU A 52 -21.32 0.66 -4.46
N GLY A 53 -22.24 -0.17 -4.98
CA GLY A 53 -23.59 -0.32 -4.47
C GLY A 53 -24.53 0.86 -4.75
N THR A 54 -24.09 1.85 -5.53
CA THR A 54 -24.91 2.98 -6.01
C THR A 54 -25.35 2.74 -7.46
N THR A 55 -26.14 3.66 -8.04
CA THR A 55 -26.50 3.61 -9.47
C THR A 55 -25.32 3.77 -10.42
N GLN A 56 -24.16 4.21 -9.92
CA GLN A 56 -22.90 4.32 -10.69
C GLN A 56 -22.06 3.04 -10.63
N ASP A 57 -22.49 2.03 -9.87
CA ASP A 57 -21.79 0.74 -9.79
C ASP A 57 -21.85 0.03 -11.15
N SER A 58 -20.70 -0.46 -11.61
CA SER A 58 -20.57 -1.17 -12.88
C SER A 58 -19.39 -2.15 -12.81
N GLU A 59 -19.42 -3.15 -13.68
CA GLU A 59 -18.32 -4.12 -13.79
C GLU A 59 -17.00 -3.43 -14.15
N HIS A 60 -17.04 -2.42 -15.03
CA HIS A 60 -15.85 -1.64 -15.40
C HIS A 60 -15.25 -0.87 -14.20
N LEU A 61 -16.11 -0.28 -13.36
CA LEU A 61 -15.66 0.39 -12.13
C LEU A 61 -14.95 -0.59 -11.19
N ARG A 62 -15.48 -1.81 -11.04
CA ARG A 62 -14.92 -2.87 -10.19
C ARG A 62 -13.58 -3.38 -10.72
N GLN A 63 -13.49 -3.62 -12.02
CA GLN A 63 -12.23 -4.01 -12.67
C GLN A 63 -11.15 -2.95 -12.45
N ASN A 64 -11.44 -1.69 -12.76
CA ASN A 64 -10.52 -0.59 -12.51
C ASN A 64 -10.13 -0.49 -11.03
N LEU A 65 -11.06 -0.75 -10.10
CA LEU A 65 -10.80 -0.73 -8.66
C LEU A 65 -9.79 -1.83 -8.27
N HIS A 66 -9.96 -3.04 -8.78
CA HIS A 66 -9.02 -4.14 -8.54
C HIS A 66 -7.64 -3.84 -9.13
N GLU A 67 -7.59 -3.30 -10.35
CA GLU A 67 -6.32 -2.93 -11.01
C GLU A 67 -5.55 -1.89 -10.20
N ILE A 68 -6.19 -0.78 -9.80
CA ILE A 68 -5.52 0.27 -9.04
C ILE A 68 -5.14 -0.20 -7.63
N GLN A 69 -5.93 -1.09 -7.00
CA GLN A 69 -5.55 -1.71 -5.72
C GLN A 69 -4.30 -2.57 -5.87
N HIS A 70 -4.25 -3.45 -6.88
CA HIS A 70 -3.10 -4.30 -7.13
C HIS A 70 -1.85 -3.49 -7.46
N PHE A 71 -1.96 -2.52 -8.35
CA PHE A 71 -0.87 -1.60 -8.68
C PHE A 71 -0.35 -0.88 -7.44
N THR A 72 -1.25 -0.38 -6.58
CA THR A 72 -0.87 0.33 -5.34
C THR A 72 -0.19 -0.58 -4.33
N HIS A 73 -0.62 -1.85 -4.24
CA HIS A 73 0.05 -2.85 -3.40
C HIS A 73 1.49 -3.09 -3.87
N THR A 74 1.68 -3.37 -5.16
CA THR A 74 3.02 -3.58 -5.74
C THR A 74 3.90 -2.36 -5.58
N LEU A 75 3.36 -1.15 -5.85
CA LEU A 75 4.08 0.10 -5.65
C LEU A 75 4.52 0.29 -4.18
N SER A 76 3.68 -0.09 -3.22
CA SER A 76 4.02 -0.02 -1.80
C SER A 76 5.18 -0.96 -1.43
N GLN A 77 5.23 -2.17 -2.02
CA GLN A 77 6.36 -3.08 -1.85
C GLN A 77 7.65 -2.49 -2.44
N THR A 78 7.58 -1.96 -3.67
CA THR A 78 8.72 -1.26 -4.31
C THR A 78 9.20 -0.05 -3.51
N THR A 79 8.29 0.70 -2.86
CA THR A 79 8.67 1.82 -1.99
C THR A 79 9.36 1.34 -0.72
N MET A 80 8.90 0.24 -0.12
CA MET A 80 9.57 -0.36 1.01
C MET A 80 11.01 -0.80 0.65
N GLU A 81 11.21 -1.39 -0.53
CA GLU A 81 12.54 -1.75 -1.03
C GLU A 81 13.40 -0.51 -1.30
N SER A 82 12.84 0.52 -1.92
CA SER A 82 13.54 1.78 -2.19
C SER A 82 13.98 2.47 -0.88
N LEU A 83 13.16 2.42 0.17
CA LEU A 83 13.49 2.91 1.51
C LEU A 83 14.59 2.09 2.18
N LYS A 84 14.58 0.76 2.01
CA LYS A 84 15.67 -0.12 2.50
C LYS A 84 16.98 0.23 1.81
N ASN A 85 16.97 0.38 0.49
CA ASN A 85 18.14 0.77 -0.30
C ASN A 85 18.67 2.16 0.10
N LEU A 86 17.77 3.13 0.32
CA LEU A 86 18.12 4.46 0.82
C LEU A 86 18.76 4.39 2.22
N SER A 87 18.28 3.48 3.07
CA SER A 87 18.78 3.29 4.43
C SER A 87 20.12 2.57 4.48
N SER A 88 20.41 1.70 3.51
CA SER A 88 21.69 0.97 3.40
C SER A 88 22.83 1.79 2.82
N LEU A 89 22.56 3.00 2.29
CA LEU A 89 23.62 3.88 1.81
C LEU A 89 24.59 4.24 2.96
N PRO A 90 25.90 4.21 2.70
CA PRO A 90 26.90 4.59 3.70
C PRO A 90 26.70 6.05 4.10
N SER A 91 26.80 6.32 5.40
CA SER A 91 26.66 7.69 5.90
C SER A 91 27.81 8.57 5.42
N PRO A 92 27.55 9.86 5.11
CA PRO A 92 28.61 10.80 4.78
C PRO A 92 29.51 11.03 5.99
N SER A 93 30.79 11.30 5.72
CA SER A 93 31.81 11.52 6.75
C SER A 93 31.61 12.85 7.50
N ASN A 94 30.92 13.81 6.87
CA ASN A 94 30.59 15.10 7.47
C ASN A 94 29.37 14.98 8.39
N ALA A 95 29.55 15.37 9.66
CA ALA A 95 28.49 15.30 10.68
C ALA A 95 27.23 16.12 10.33
N SER A 96 27.39 17.27 9.66
CA SER A 96 26.23 18.10 9.27
C SER A 96 25.40 17.42 8.18
N GLU A 97 26.07 16.87 7.17
CA GLU A 97 25.45 16.13 6.08
C GLU A 97 24.81 14.83 6.59
N GLN A 98 25.48 14.13 7.51
CA GLN A 98 24.95 12.92 8.14
C GLN A 98 23.62 13.20 8.85
N ARG A 99 23.54 14.33 9.58
CA ARG A 99 22.30 14.76 10.24
C ARG A 99 21.19 15.07 9.23
N GLN A 100 21.52 15.72 8.11
CA GLN A 100 20.55 16.01 7.05
C GLN A 100 19.99 14.73 6.42
N TRP A 101 20.86 13.78 6.07
CA TRP A 101 20.44 12.49 5.49
C TRP A 101 19.59 11.68 6.46
N LYS A 102 19.94 11.69 7.75
CA LYS A 102 19.14 11.04 8.79
C LYS A 102 17.74 11.65 8.86
N LEU A 103 17.63 12.97 8.95
CA LEU A 103 16.34 13.67 9.01
C LEU A 103 15.50 13.39 7.76
N GLN A 104 16.11 13.40 6.57
CA GLN A 104 15.40 13.13 5.33
C GLN A 104 14.87 11.68 5.27
N ARG A 105 15.67 10.70 5.71
CA ARG A 105 15.22 9.30 5.82
C ARG A 105 14.04 9.17 6.79
N GLU A 106 14.15 9.74 7.98
CA GLU A 106 13.09 9.70 8.99
C GLU A 106 11.78 10.30 8.46
N ARG A 107 11.85 11.43 7.76
CA ARG A 107 10.68 12.04 7.11
C ARG A 107 10.05 11.10 6.09
N LEU A 108 10.83 10.55 5.16
CA LEU A 108 10.31 9.65 4.13
C LEU A 108 9.70 8.39 4.72
N THR A 109 10.31 7.83 5.77
CA THR A 109 9.75 6.68 6.49
C THR A 109 8.43 7.02 7.16
N ASN A 110 8.32 8.19 7.80
CA ASN A 110 7.09 8.66 8.44
C ASN A 110 5.98 8.90 7.41
N ASP A 111 6.29 9.62 6.32
CA ASP A 111 5.34 9.91 5.25
C ASP A 111 4.82 8.63 4.60
N PHE A 112 5.73 7.69 4.30
CA PHE A 112 5.34 6.38 3.78
C PHE A 112 4.44 5.62 4.75
N SER A 113 4.76 5.64 6.05
CA SER A 113 3.95 4.98 7.08
C SER A 113 2.54 5.55 7.14
N VAL A 114 2.38 6.88 7.08
CA VAL A 114 1.07 7.53 7.06
C VAL A 114 0.27 7.10 5.85
N VAL A 115 0.87 7.17 4.65
CA VAL A 115 0.18 6.82 3.40
C VAL A 115 -0.17 5.32 3.35
N LEU A 116 0.72 4.44 3.84
CA LEU A 116 0.48 3.00 3.89
C LEU A 116 -0.68 2.65 4.85
N ASN A 117 -0.74 3.28 6.02
CA ASN A 117 -1.85 3.09 6.96
C ASN A 117 -3.19 3.51 6.34
N ASN A 118 -3.21 4.62 5.61
CA ASN A 118 -4.40 5.06 4.87
C ASN A 118 -4.79 4.06 3.79
N PHE A 119 -3.83 3.55 3.02
CA PHE A 119 -4.10 2.53 2.01
C PHE A 119 -4.71 1.26 2.62
N GLN A 120 -4.15 0.76 3.72
CA GLN A 120 -4.68 -0.41 4.42
C GLN A 120 -6.11 -0.18 4.95
N ALA A 121 -6.40 1.00 5.50
CA ALA A 121 -7.74 1.36 5.96
C ALA A 121 -8.75 1.34 4.80
N VAL A 122 -8.36 1.87 3.64
CA VAL A 122 -9.19 1.91 2.45
C VAL A 122 -9.39 0.51 1.85
N GLN A 123 -8.37 -0.35 1.83
CA GLN A 123 -8.53 -1.75 1.42
C GLN A 123 -9.55 -2.49 2.29
N ARG A 124 -9.49 -2.32 3.63
CA ARG A 124 -10.49 -2.91 4.53
C ARG A 124 -11.90 -2.40 4.23
N SER A 125 -12.06 -1.10 4.02
CA SER A 125 -13.34 -0.50 3.65
C SER A 125 -13.86 -1.03 2.30
N ALA A 126 -12.99 -1.22 1.32
CA ALA A 126 -13.35 -1.76 0.01
C ALA A 126 -13.89 -3.19 0.14
N ALA A 127 -13.15 -4.06 0.83
CA ALA A 127 -13.55 -5.46 1.04
C ALA A 127 -14.90 -5.59 1.76
N GLN A 128 -15.14 -4.74 2.79
CA GLN A 128 -16.43 -4.73 3.49
C GLN A 128 -17.58 -4.34 2.56
N LYS A 129 -17.36 -3.35 1.67
CA LYS A 129 -18.40 -2.83 0.79
C LYS A 129 -18.70 -3.77 -0.39
N GLU A 130 -17.68 -4.43 -0.95
CA GLU A 130 -17.88 -5.49 -1.94
C GLU A 130 -18.70 -6.66 -1.38
N LYS A 131 -18.41 -7.10 -0.15
CA LYS A 131 -19.18 -8.16 0.52
C LYS A 131 -20.67 -7.81 0.64
N VAL A 132 -20.98 -6.58 1.06
CA VAL A 132 -22.37 -6.11 1.18
C VAL A 132 -23.05 -5.99 -0.19
N SER A 133 -22.33 -5.49 -1.20
CA SER A 133 -22.88 -5.32 -2.55
C SER A 133 -23.21 -6.67 -3.21
N VAL A 134 -22.33 -7.67 -3.07
CA VAL A 134 -22.57 -9.04 -3.56
C VAL A 134 -23.77 -9.67 -2.86
N LEU A 135 -23.90 -9.51 -1.54
CA LEU A 135 -25.06 -10.01 -0.80
C LEU A 135 -26.37 -9.38 -1.29
N ARG A 136 -26.37 -8.05 -1.51
CA ARG A 136 -27.55 -7.35 -2.03
C ARG A 136 -27.93 -7.81 -3.43
N ALA A 137 -26.95 -7.95 -4.33
CA ALA A 137 -27.20 -8.46 -5.68
C ALA A 137 -27.77 -9.88 -5.68
N ARG A 138 -27.33 -10.74 -4.74
CA ARG A 138 -27.87 -12.10 -4.57
C ARG A 138 -29.30 -12.12 -4.04
N VAL A 139 -29.66 -11.19 -3.14
CA VAL A 139 -31.04 -11.05 -2.64
C VAL A 139 -31.96 -10.49 -3.73
N ASP A 140 -31.50 -9.49 -4.49
CA ASP A 140 -32.28 -8.83 -5.54
C ASP A 140 -32.53 -9.74 -6.76
N SER A 141 -31.59 -10.64 -7.07
CA SER A 141 -31.72 -11.63 -8.15
C SER A 141 -32.59 -12.85 -7.83
N GLY A 142 -33.20 -12.91 -6.64
CA GLY A 142 -34.12 -13.99 -6.26
C GLY A 142 -33.45 -15.36 -6.03
N ILE A 143 -32.12 -15.46 -6.12
CA ILE A 143 -31.34 -16.65 -5.73
C ILE A 143 -31.05 -16.62 -4.21
N GLY A 144 -32.05 -16.20 -3.44
CA GLY A 144 -32.07 -16.18 -1.99
C GLY A 144 -32.63 -17.49 -1.45
N GLY A 145 -32.00 -18.62 -1.78
CA GLY A 145 -32.25 -19.86 -1.06
C GLY A 145 -31.74 -19.71 0.37
N ASN A 146 -32.65 -19.62 1.34
CA ASN A 146 -32.32 -19.56 2.77
C ASN A 146 -31.60 -20.85 3.20
N PRO A 147 -30.32 -20.81 3.65
CA PRO A 147 -29.68 -22.02 4.18
C PRO A 147 -30.04 -22.30 5.65
N PHE A 148 -31.05 -21.63 6.22
CA PHE A 148 -31.42 -21.75 7.64
C PHE A 148 -32.91 -22.01 7.90
N ASN A 149 -33.67 -22.50 6.91
CA ASN A 149 -35.07 -22.85 7.10
C ASN A 149 -35.42 -24.27 6.66
N GLU A 150 -34.77 -25.26 7.27
CA GLU A 150 -35.25 -26.64 7.36
C GLU A 150 -35.10 -27.07 8.82
N ASN A 151 -36.17 -26.93 9.62
CA ASN A 151 -36.52 -27.75 10.80
C ASN A 151 -37.61 -27.07 11.67
N ALA A 152 -38.71 -26.64 11.08
CA ALA A 152 -39.88 -26.15 11.83
C ALA A 152 -41.18 -26.84 11.40
N SER A 153 -41.12 -28.13 11.05
CA SER A 153 -42.29 -28.91 10.64
C SER A 153 -42.46 -30.28 11.29
N GLU A 154 -41.66 -30.65 12.30
CA GLU A 154 -41.89 -31.86 13.09
C GLU A 154 -42.41 -31.54 14.50
N LEU A 155 -43.60 -30.95 14.60
CA LEU A 155 -44.38 -30.94 15.86
C LEU A 155 -45.89 -31.11 15.59
N ASN A 156 -46.25 -32.01 14.66
CA ASN A 156 -47.64 -32.46 14.59
C ASN A 156 -47.76 -33.85 13.93
N ALA A 157 -47.52 -34.92 14.68
CA ALA A 157 -48.22 -36.20 14.50
C ALA A 157 -47.92 -37.16 15.66
N ASN A 158 -48.98 -37.69 16.26
CA ASN A 158 -49.07 -38.91 17.07
C ASN A 158 -48.69 -38.82 18.55
N VAL A 159 -49.54 -38.14 19.32
CA VAL A 159 -50.01 -38.71 20.59
C VAL A 159 -51.26 -39.51 20.25
N VAL A 160 -51.28 -40.83 20.56
CA VAL A 160 -52.44 -41.66 20.97
C VAL A 160 -52.30 -43.15 20.53
N TYR A 161 -52.42 -44.06 21.54
CA TYR A 161 -52.45 -45.55 21.59
C TYR A 161 -51.16 -46.31 21.20
N ASP A 162 -50.63 -47.30 21.95
CA ASP A 162 -51.18 -48.38 22.80
C ASP A 162 -50.10 -48.73 23.86
N GLY A 163 -50.34 -49.02 25.14
CA GLY A 163 -51.18 -50.10 25.65
C GLY A 163 -50.44 -51.46 25.62
N ILE A 164 -49.56 -51.74 26.60
CA ILE A 164 -49.41 -52.97 27.42
C ILE A 164 -48.49 -52.64 28.61
#